data_AF-A0A970S9P8-F1
#
_entry.id   AF-A0A970S9P8-F1
#
_cell.length_a   1.000
_cell.length_b   1.000
_cell.length_c   1.000
_cell.angle_alpha   90.00
_cell.angle_beta   90.00
_cell.angle_gamma   90.00
#
_symmetry.space_group_name_H-M   'P 1'
#
loop_
_entity.id
_entity.type
_entity.pdbx_description
1 polymer ?
#
loop_
_entity_poly.entity_id
_entity_poly.type
_entity_poly.pdbx_seq_one_letter_code
_entity_poly.pdbx_strand_id
1 'polypeptide(L)'
;MNQRQGALLALISLLLPFSASAEHLCAYGIFSQTETNIRDRVQITPGVVGANTRVEVGVEAKLNGDIVSAGTLFLRDRCTVNANVWAGGTITTQNQVTVTGTSQGNLGIAPESIATKTVPVGTQHLTLNNGQSMALTPGTYGDVRLNAGASMSFVEGVYNFRSFVVEAGNAVLHFDPDGGFIELNTQNELRFGDRNSFVLAGDADPVQVQWYTNATSQVKVGTDTTFNGVITAPNAQVYVFSRCTVNGALYGKSVWVDTDSKVNLYPNCTAYNSDIDD
;
A
#
# COMPACT_ATOMS: atom_id res chain seq x y z
N MET A 1 46.78 31.96 -34.93
CA MET A 1 47.20 30.54 -34.93
C MET A 1 47.91 30.28 -33.62
N ASN A 2 47.46 29.49 -32.65
CA ASN A 2 46.45 28.44 -32.60
C ASN A 2 45.87 28.40 -31.18
N GLN A 3 44.54 28.32 -31.08
CA GLN A 3 43.88 27.87 -29.87
C GLN A 3 44.16 26.36 -29.69
N ARG A 4 44.52 25.95 -28.48
CA ARG A 4 44.32 24.58 -28.00
C ARG A 4 43.51 24.67 -26.72
N GLN A 5 42.19 24.59 -26.87
CA GLN A 5 41.27 24.27 -25.78
C GLN A 5 41.50 22.80 -25.42
N GLY A 6 42.10 22.55 -24.25
CA GLY A 6 42.06 21.25 -23.61
C GLY A 6 40.68 21.08 -22.99
N ALA A 7 39.92 20.10 -23.49
CA ALA A 7 38.59 19.77 -23.00
C ALA A 7 38.63 19.42 -21.51
N LEU A 8 37.99 20.26 -20.70
CA LEU A 8 37.65 19.95 -19.32
C LEU A 8 36.55 18.88 -19.38
N LEU A 9 36.86 17.66 -18.98
CA LEU A 9 35.89 16.60 -18.80
C LEU A 9 35.00 16.99 -17.61
N ALA A 10 33.91 17.70 -17.88
CA ALA A 10 32.88 17.93 -16.88
C ALA A 10 32.18 16.60 -16.63
N LEU A 11 32.50 15.94 -15.50
CA LEU A 11 31.61 14.95 -14.91
C LEU A 11 30.30 15.69 -14.61
N ILE A 12 29.33 15.62 -15.51
CA ILE A 12 27.95 15.99 -15.20
C ILE A 12 27.50 14.90 -14.23
N SER A 13 27.58 15.18 -12.93
CA SER A 13 26.82 14.46 -11.93
C SER A 13 25.36 14.69 -12.27
N LEU A 14 24.75 13.76 -13.00
CA LEU A 14 23.30 13.67 -13.07
C LEU A 14 22.86 13.54 -11.61
N LEU A 15 22.26 14.59 -11.05
CA LEU A 15 21.56 14.47 -9.78
C LEU A 15 20.54 13.34 -10.00
N LEU A 16 20.84 12.15 -9.46
CA LEU A 16 19.79 11.21 -9.17
C LEU A 16 18.85 11.98 -8.23
N PRO A 17 17.53 12.05 -8.51
CA PRO A 17 16.59 12.70 -7.60
C PRO A 17 16.56 12.02 -6.21
N PHE A 18 17.25 10.90 -6.05
CA PHE A 18 17.39 10.15 -4.81
C PHE A 18 18.87 10.16 -4.39
N SER A 19 19.31 11.24 -3.77
CA SER A 19 20.53 11.20 -2.97
C SER A 19 20.29 10.29 -1.77
N ALA A 20 21.24 9.40 -1.48
CA ALA A 20 21.21 8.39 -0.44
C ALA A 20 21.07 8.95 1.00
N SER A 21 19.88 9.45 1.32
CA SER A 21 19.33 9.54 2.68
C SER A 21 17.98 8.85 2.61
N ALA A 22 17.83 7.74 3.35
CA ALA A 22 16.66 6.87 3.42
C ALA A 22 15.34 7.57 3.04
N GLU A 23 14.73 7.17 1.93
CA GLU A 23 13.34 7.54 1.72
C GLU A 23 12.52 6.69 2.67
N HIS A 24 11.92 7.34 3.67
CA HIS A 24 10.98 6.69 4.55
C HIS A 24 9.92 5.97 3.71
N LEU A 25 9.62 4.71 4.07
CA LEU A 25 8.54 3.89 3.53
C LEU A 25 7.25 4.67 3.23
N CYS A 26 7.00 5.74 3.99
CA CYS A 26 5.86 6.63 3.87
C CYS A 26 5.76 7.40 2.53
N ALA A 27 6.84 7.52 1.74
CA ALA A 27 6.82 8.18 0.42
C ALA A 27 6.12 7.29 -0.63
N TYR A 28 6.09 5.99 -0.37
CA TYR A 28 5.39 5.02 -1.20
C TYR A 28 3.91 4.97 -0.84
N GLY A 29 3.06 4.96 -1.87
CA GLY A 29 1.68 4.52 -1.71
C GLY A 29 1.55 3.00 -1.83
N ILE A 30 2.44 2.35 -2.59
CA ILE A 30 2.58 0.90 -2.61
C ILE A 30 4.05 0.54 -2.48
N PHE A 31 4.39 -0.27 -1.48
CA PHE A 31 5.73 -0.81 -1.37
C PHE A 31 5.74 -2.27 -0.95
N SER A 32 6.70 -3.02 -1.49
CA SER A 32 6.92 -4.40 -1.08
C SER A 32 8.39 -4.75 -0.84
N GLN A 33 8.63 -5.64 0.12
CA GLN A 33 9.98 -6.13 0.39
C GLN A 33 10.50 -7.10 -0.68
N THR A 34 9.63 -7.65 -1.53
CA THR A 34 10.05 -8.53 -2.63
C THR A 34 9.43 -8.11 -3.95
N GLU A 35 8.11 -8.23 -4.11
CA GLU A 35 7.45 -8.05 -5.41
C GLU A 35 6.17 -7.23 -5.29
N THR A 36 6.10 -6.17 -6.10
CA THR A 36 4.88 -5.42 -6.36
C THR A 36 4.37 -5.78 -7.74
N ASN A 37 3.18 -6.36 -7.82
CA ASN A 37 2.55 -6.80 -9.07
C ASN A 37 1.24 -6.05 -9.29
N ILE A 38 1.27 -5.12 -10.24
CA ILE A 38 0.12 -4.35 -10.68
C ILE A 38 -0.44 -5.04 -11.91
N ARG A 39 -1.61 -5.69 -11.81
CA ARG A 39 -2.17 -6.50 -12.90
C ARG A 39 -2.81 -5.65 -13.99
N ASP A 40 -3.38 -6.33 -14.97
CA ASP A 40 -3.88 -5.73 -16.21
C ASP A 40 -4.98 -4.70 -15.92
N ARG A 41 -4.95 -3.59 -16.66
CA ARG A 41 -5.95 -2.50 -16.59
C ARG A 41 -6.11 -1.85 -15.21
N VAL A 42 -5.22 -2.13 -14.25
CA VAL A 42 -5.20 -1.41 -12.98
C VAL A 42 -4.90 0.07 -13.22
N GLN A 43 -5.59 0.92 -12.48
CA GLN A 43 -5.37 2.36 -12.51
C GLN A 43 -4.81 2.81 -11.17
N ILE A 44 -3.66 3.48 -11.18
CA ILE A 44 -3.05 4.08 -9.99
C ILE A 44 -3.07 5.59 -10.17
N THR A 45 -3.68 6.31 -9.24
CA THR A 45 -3.66 7.77 -9.16
C THR A 45 -2.59 8.22 -8.15
N PRO A 46 -2.09 9.48 -8.23
CA PRO A 46 -0.67 9.76 -7.98
C PRO A 46 -0.07 9.28 -6.67
N GLY A 47 1.15 8.74 -6.76
CA GLY A 47 1.96 8.26 -5.65
C GLY A 47 3.08 7.35 -6.14
N VAL A 48 4.02 7.00 -5.27
CA VAL A 48 5.15 6.14 -5.64
C VAL A 48 4.79 4.66 -5.47
N VAL A 49 5.08 3.86 -6.49
CA VAL A 49 4.98 2.40 -6.46
C VAL A 49 6.39 1.82 -6.42
N GLY A 50 6.67 0.93 -5.47
CA GLY A 50 8.00 0.36 -5.39
C GLY A 50 8.11 -1.03 -4.81
N ALA A 51 9.32 -1.58 -4.92
CA ALA A 51 9.69 -2.87 -4.38
C ALA A 51 11.21 -3.02 -4.23
N ASN A 52 11.67 -3.87 -3.33
CA ASN A 52 13.12 -4.14 -3.24
C ASN A 52 13.65 -5.07 -4.33
N THR A 53 12.84 -5.99 -4.87
CA THR A 53 13.34 -6.99 -5.84
C THR A 53 12.72 -6.83 -7.22
N ARG A 54 11.40 -6.61 -7.31
CA ARG A 54 10.73 -6.54 -8.60
C ARG A 54 9.44 -5.72 -8.56
N VAL A 55 9.26 -4.87 -9.56
CA VAL A 55 7.96 -4.31 -9.91
C VAL A 55 7.52 -4.85 -11.27
N GLU A 56 6.31 -5.40 -11.36
CA GLU A 56 5.67 -5.77 -12.62
C GLU A 56 4.40 -4.94 -12.82
N VAL A 57 4.27 -4.37 -14.02
CA VAL A 57 3.09 -3.61 -14.45
C VAL A 57 2.41 -4.33 -15.60
N GLY A 58 1.13 -4.62 -15.41
CA GLY A 58 0.25 -5.41 -16.26
C GLY A 58 -0.11 -4.73 -17.58
N VAL A 59 -0.73 -5.50 -18.46
CA VAL A 59 -1.16 -5.05 -19.78
C VAL A 59 -2.20 -3.94 -19.63
N GLU A 60 -2.06 -2.84 -20.37
CA GLU A 60 -2.99 -1.70 -20.35
C GLU A 60 -3.18 -1.03 -18.96
N ALA A 61 -2.33 -1.35 -17.97
CA ALA A 61 -2.33 -0.65 -16.69
C ALA A 61 -1.91 0.81 -16.87
N LYS A 62 -2.47 1.71 -16.07
CA LYS A 62 -2.22 3.16 -16.11
C LYS A 62 -1.75 3.65 -14.75
N LEU A 63 -0.51 4.07 -14.67
CA LEU A 63 0.09 4.55 -13.43
C LEU A 63 0.37 6.05 -13.57
N ASN A 64 -0.23 6.86 -12.70
CA ASN A 64 -0.02 8.30 -12.65
C ASN A 64 0.94 8.71 -11.53
N GLY A 65 2.06 8.01 -11.38
CA GLY A 65 3.04 8.26 -10.34
C GLY A 65 4.32 7.47 -10.58
N ASP A 66 5.38 7.85 -9.87
CA ASP A 66 6.70 7.29 -10.09
C ASP A 66 6.76 5.79 -9.73
N ILE A 67 7.65 5.07 -10.41
CA ILE A 67 7.97 3.69 -10.06
C ILE A 67 9.44 3.60 -9.64
N VAL A 68 9.69 3.07 -8.44
CA VAL A 68 11.04 2.89 -7.88
C VAL A 68 11.23 1.43 -7.48
N SER A 69 12.11 0.70 -8.16
CA SER A 69 12.46 -0.68 -7.79
C SER A 69 13.94 -0.77 -7.41
N ALA A 70 14.30 -1.29 -6.24
CA ALA A 70 15.70 -1.56 -5.94
C ALA A 70 16.26 -2.75 -6.76
N GLY A 71 15.38 -3.55 -7.37
CA GLY A 71 15.73 -4.62 -8.29
C GLY A 71 15.24 -4.36 -9.71
N THR A 72 14.66 -5.36 -10.35
CA THR A 72 14.23 -5.27 -11.76
C THR A 72 12.84 -4.66 -11.91
N LEU A 73 12.53 -4.23 -13.13
CA LEU A 73 11.23 -3.69 -13.46
C LEU A 73 10.75 -4.24 -14.80
N PHE A 74 9.51 -4.72 -14.86
CA PHE A 74 8.91 -5.26 -16.07
C PHE A 74 7.59 -4.54 -16.42
N LEU A 75 7.60 -3.84 -17.55
CA LEU A 75 6.44 -3.13 -18.09
C LEU A 75 5.81 -3.94 -19.23
N ARG A 76 4.56 -4.35 -19.08
CA ARG A 76 3.86 -5.18 -20.07
C ARG A 76 3.14 -4.37 -21.13
N ASP A 77 2.66 -5.08 -22.14
CA ASP A 77 2.10 -4.52 -23.38
C ASP A 77 1.10 -3.38 -23.11
N ARG A 78 1.27 -2.25 -23.82
CA ARG A 78 0.36 -1.10 -23.78
C ARG A 78 0.14 -0.46 -22.40
N CYS A 79 0.95 -0.77 -21.39
CA CYS A 79 0.88 -0.03 -20.13
C CYS A 79 1.41 1.40 -20.28
N THR A 80 0.90 2.31 -19.45
CA THR A 80 1.30 3.73 -19.45
C THR A 80 1.74 4.13 -18.05
N VAL A 81 2.92 4.73 -17.95
CA VAL A 81 3.45 5.36 -16.75
C VAL A 81 3.58 6.86 -17.01
N ASN A 82 2.68 7.65 -16.43
CA ASN A 82 2.65 9.10 -16.55
C ASN A 82 3.58 9.78 -15.52
N ALA A 83 4.79 9.25 -15.36
CA ALA A 83 5.80 9.69 -14.40
C ALA A 83 7.19 9.10 -14.74
N ASN A 84 8.12 9.12 -13.80
CA ASN A 84 9.44 8.51 -13.94
C ASN A 84 9.45 7.03 -13.53
N VAL A 85 10.46 6.31 -14.03
CA VAL A 85 10.69 4.89 -13.78
C VAL A 85 12.17 4.70 -13.46
N TRP A 86 12.46 4.24 -12.25
CA TRP A 86 13.81 3.99 -11.76
C TRP A 86 13.94 2.54 -11.29
N ALA A 87 15.01 1.89 -11.71
CA ALA A 87 15.31 0.51 -11.31
C ALA A 87 16.79 0.35 -10.92
N GLY A 88 17.03 -0.39 -9.84
CA GLY A 88 18.37 -0.78 -9.45
C GLY A 88 18.95 -1.87 -10.36
N GLY A 89 18.09 -2.67 -10.97
CA GLY A 89 18.40 -3.62 -12.04
C GLY A 89 17.91 -3.16 -13.41
N THR A 90 17.66 -4.12 -14.29
CA THR A 90 17.19 -3.84 -15.66
C THR A 90 15.72 -3.44 -15.69
N ILE A 91 15.39 -2.50 -16.58
CA ILE A 91 14.02 -2.21 -17.00
C ILE A 91 13.75 -2.97 -18.31
N THR A 92 12.77 -3.85 -18.31
CA THR A 92 12.33 -4.61 -19.50
C THR A 92 10.92 -4.17 -19.87
N THR A 93 10.69 -3.95 -21.17
CA THR A 93 9.39 -3.50 -21.70
C THR A 93 8.87 -4.46 -22.77
N GLN A 94 7.56 -4.62 -22.86
CA GLN A 94 6.90 -5.23 -24.02
C GLN A 94 6.49 -4.15 -25.04
N ASN A 95 5.62 -4.52 -25.99
CA ASN A 95 5.18 -3.65 -27.07
C ASN A 95 4.39 -2.44 -26.53
N GLN A 96 4.54 -1.29 -27.20
CA GLN A 96 3.70 -0.10 -27.00
C GLN A 96 3.62 0.43 -25.55
N VAL A 97 4.64 0.15 -24.73
CA VAL A 97 4.80 0.76 -23.40
C VAL A 97 5.07 2.26 -23.56
N THR A 98 4.39 3.08 -22.77
CA THR A 98 4.62 4.53 -22.72
C THR A 98 5.09 4.94 -21.33
N VAL A 99 6.25 5.59 -21.25
CA VAL A 99 6.74 6.27 -20.04
C VAL A 99 6.93 7.74 -20.40
N THR A 100 6.21 8.63 -19.72
CA THR A 100 6.26 10.08 -20.05
C THR A 100 7.43 10.81 -19.41
N GLY A 101 7.96 10.30 -18.28
CA GLY A 101 9.12 10.83 -17.58
C GLY A 101 10.43 10.12 -17.94
N THR A 102 11.39 10.20 -17.04
CA THR A 102 12.69 9.55 -17.20
C THR A 102 12.57 8.04 -16.94
N SER A 103 13.23 7.22 -17.76
CA SER A 103 13.36 5.77 -17.54
C SER A 103 14.83 5.41 -17.42
N GLN A 104 15.25 4.93 -16.26
CA GLN A 104 16.66 4.60 -15.99
C GLN A 104 16.80 3.35 -15.12
N GLY A 105 17.47 2.34 -15.65
CA GLY A 105 17.86 1.12 -14.93
C GLY A 105 19.32 1.13 -14.49
N ASN A 106 19.72 0.08 -13.76
CA ASN A 106 21.06 -0.15 -13.23
C ASN A 106 21.55 0.96 -12.29
N LEU A 107 20.63 1.50 -11.47
CA LEU A 107 20.91 2.52 -10.47
C LEU A 107 21.35 1.88 -9.13
N GLY A 108 22.08 2.63 -8.31
CA GLY A 108 22.34 2.24 -6.93
C GLY A 108 21.17 2.64 -6.02
N ILE A 109 20.09 1.85 -6.02
CA ILE A 109 18.91 2.11 -5.17
C ILE A 109 19.01 1.22 -3.94
N ALA A 110 18.97 1.82 -2.74
CA ALA A 110 19.01 1.08 -1.49
C ALA A 110 17.67 0.37 -1.25
N PRO A 111 17.66 -0.89 -0.75
CA PRO A 111 16.44 -1.55 -0.35
C PRO A 111 15.89 -0.95 0.95
N GLU A 112 14.57 -0.82 1.04
CA GLU A 112 13.86 -0.34 2.22
C GLU A 112 13.28 -1.51 3.03
N SER A 113 13.02 -1.29 4.33
CA SER A 113 12.44 -2.34 5.19
C SER A 113 11.12 -1.89 5.79
N ILE A 114 10.19 -2.84 5.93
CA ILE A 114 8.92 -2.58 6.62
C ILE A 114 9.12 -2.99 8.09
N ALA A 115 8.98 -2.04 9.00
CA ALA A 115 9.11 -2.29 10.43
C ALA A 115 8.05 -3.28 10.92
N THR A 116 8.46 -4.15 11.85
CA THR A 116 7.54 -5.02 12.58
C THR A 116 7.20 -4.40 13.95
N LYS A 117 6.03 -4.73 14.49
CA LYS A 117 5.62 -4.34 15.84
C LYS A 117 5.07 -5.54 16.60
N THR A 118 5.21 -5.50 17.92
CA THR A 118 4.58 -6.47 18.82
C THR A 118 3.09 -6.13 18.96
N VAL A 119 2.21 -7.12 18.79
CA VAL A 119 0.76 -6.95 18.95
C VAL A 119 0.28 -7.72 20.17
N PRO A 120 -0.12 -7.06 21.27
CA PRO A 120 -0.67 -7.74 22.43
C PRO A 120 -2.06 -8.30 22.11
N VAL A 121 -2.30 -9.58 22.41
CA VAL A 121 -3.58 -10.24 22.10
C VAL A 121 -4.44 -10.39 23.35
N GLY A 122 -5.74 -10.17 23.21
CA GLY A 122 -6.72 -10.41 24.27
C GLY A 122 -7.19 -11.87 24.31
N THR A 123 -8.10 -12.14 25.26
CA THR A 123 -8.76 -13.44 25.44
C THR A 123 -10.25 -13.42 25.05
N GLN A 124 -10.84 -12.23 24.89
CA GLN A 124 -12.25 -12.10 24.50
C GLN A 124 -12.42 -12.33 23.00
N HIS A 125 -13.22 -13.32 22.63
CA HIS A 125 -13.59 -13.59 21.25
C HIS A 125 -14.94 -12.93 20.92
N LEU A 126 -15.07 -12.38 19.71
CA LEU A 126 -16.29 -11.75 19.23
C LEU A 126 -16.71 -12.38 17.92
N THR A 127 -17.99 -12.69 17.79
CA THR A 127 -18.59 -13.11 16.53
C THR A 127 -19.88 -12.36 16.32
N LEU A 128 -19.91 -11.51 15.30
CA LEU A 128 -21.13 -10.86 14.85
C LEU A 128 -21.76 -11.75 13.79
N ASN A 129 -22.93 -12.28 14.11
CA ASN A 129 -23.76 -13.03 13.18
C ASN A 129 -24.42 -12.10 12.16
N ASN A 130 -25.12 -12.71 11.20
CA ASN A 130 -25.68 -11.99 10.08
C ASN A 130 -26.59 -10.83 10.53
N GLY A 131 -26.34 -9.64 9.99
CA GLY A 131 -27.08 -8.41 10.28
C GLY A 131 -26.82 -7.79 11.65
N GLN A 132 -25.96 -8.38 12.50
CA GLN A 132 -25.65 -7.80 13.81
C GLN A 132 -24.75 -6.58 13.69
N SER A 133 -24.98 -5.58 14.56
CA SER A 133 -24.17 -4.38 14.66
C SER A 133 -23.50 -4.28 16.03
N MET A 134 -22.25 -3.83 16.08
CA MET A 134 -21.53 -3.55 17.34
C MET A 134 -20.63 -2.33 17.19
N ALA A 135 -20.66 -1.43 18.16
CA ALA A 135 -19.59 -0.45 18.35
C ALA A 135 -18.51 -1.08 19.23
N LEU A 136 -17.30 -1.20 18.71
CA LEU A 136 -16.17 -1.77 19.43
C LEU A 136 -15.35 -0.63 20.05
N THR A 137 -15.14 -0.68 21.35
CA THR A 137 -14.23 0.24 22.05
C THR A 137 -12.77 -0.14 21.80
N PRO A 138 -11.82 0.80 21.81
CA PRO A 138 -10.39 0.46 21.77
C PRO A 138 -10.01 -0.55 22.86
N GLY A 139 -9.09 -1.47 22.56
CA GLY A 139 -8.74 -2.55 23.48
C GLY A 139 -8.04 -3.75 22.85
N THR A 140 -7.82 -4.79 23.64
CA THR A 140 -7.21 -6.05 23.19
C THR A 140 -8.24 -7.18 23.15
N TYR A 141 -8.28 -7.89 22.04
CA TYR A 141 -9.26 -8.92 21.72
C TYR A 141 -8.56 -10.19 21.27
N GLY A 142 -9.25 -11.31 21.44
CA GLY A 142 -8.90 -12.59 20.86
C GLY A 142 -9.24 -12.60 19.38
N ASP A 143 -10.08 -13.55 18.96
CA ASP A 143 -10.52 -13.65 17.58
C ASP A 143 -11.82 -12.87 17.37
N VAL A 144 -11.82 -12.02 16.35
CA VAL A 144 -12.98 -11.23 15.95
C VAL A 144 -13.42 -11.65 14.56
N ARG A 145 -14.68 -12.03 14.43
CA ARG A 145 -15.30 -12.48 13.18
C ARG A 145 -16.58 -11.72 12.89
N LEU A 146 -16.68 -11.17 11.70
CA LEU A 146 -17.91 -10.56 11.18
C LEU A 146 -18.44 -11.46 10.06
N ASN A 147 -19.64 -11.99 10.24
CA ASN A 147 -20.32 -12.76 9.20
C ASN A 147 -21.03 -11.82 8.19
N ALA A 148 -21.57 -12.38 7.11
CA ALA A 148 -22.27 -11.62 6.07
C ALA A 148 -23.30 -10.62 6.66
N GLY A 149 -23.34 -9.39 6.16
CA GLY A 149 -24.26 -8.34 6.59
C GLY A 149 -24.02 -7.79 8.01
N ALA A 150 -23.04 -8.30 8.76
CA ALA A 150 -22.67 -7.73 10.05
C ALA A 150 -22.04 -6.35 9.88
N SER A 151 -22.14 -5.51 10.91
CA SER A 151 -21.49 -4.20 10.94
C SER A 151 -20.74 -3.96 12.24
N MET A 152 -19.55 -3.35 12.13
CA MET A 152 -18.75 -2.97 13.28
C MET A 152 -18.31 -1.52 13.14
N SER A 153 -18.45 -0.75 14.22
CA SER A 153 -18.02 0.64 14.27
C SER A 153 -16.80 0.78 15.17
N PHE A 154 -15.82 1.55 14.69
CA PHE A 154 -14.60 1.91 15.40
C PHE A 154 -14.56 3.42 15.57
N VAL A 155 -14.07 3.84 16.71
CA VAL A 155 -13.72 5.25 16.99
C VAL A 155 -12.20 5.36 17.12
N GLU A 156 -11.70 6.58 17.26
CA GLU A 156 -10.28 6.83 17.56
C GLU A 156 -9.74 5.88 18.64
N GLY A 157 -8.55 5.33 18.39
CA GLY A 157 -7.81 4.54 19.36
C GLY A 157 -7.16 3.29 18.80
N VAL A 158 -6.56 2.51 19.71
CA VAL A 158 -5.78 1.32 19.37
C VAL A 158 -6.56 0.06 19.68
N TYR A 159 -6.69 -0.78 18.66
CA TYR A 159 -7.35 -2.08 18.69
C TYR A 159 -6.32 -3.16 18.39
N ASN A 160 -6.19 -4.15 19.26
CA ASN A 160 -5.31 -5.28 19.02
C ASN A 160 -6.12 -6.58 18.99
N PHE A 161 -5.86 -7.43 17.99
CA PHE A 161 -6.57 -8.67 17.75
C PHE A 161 -5.59 -9.83 17.65
N ARG A 162 -6.00 -11.02 18.12
CA ARG A 162 -5.35 -12.26 17.70
C ARG A 162 -5.59 -12.47 16.21
N SER A 163 -6.85 -12.40 15.79
CA SER A 163 -7.27 -12.55 14.39
C SER A 163 -8.47 -11.63 14.12
N PHE A 164 -8.52 -11.04 12.93
CA PHE A 164 -9.63 -10.19 12.50
C PHE A 164 -10.09 -10.64 11.11
N VAL A 165 -11.29 -11.21 11.04
CA VAL A 165 -11.84 -11.81 9.83
C VAL A 165 -13.21 -11.23 9.53
N VAL A 166 -13.33 -10.62 8.35
CA VAL A 166 -14.62 -10.23 7.78
C VAL A 166 -14.95 -11.22 6.67
N GLU A 167 -16.06 -11.92 6.81
CA GLU A 167 -16.54 -12.85 5.78
C GLU A 167 -17.06 -12.11 4.55
N ALA A 168 -17.25 -12.85 3.45
CA ALA A 168 -17.91 -12.28 2.28
C ALA A 168 -19.40 -12.08 2.54
N GLY A 169 -19.98 -11.04 1.93
CA GLY A 169 -21.43 -10.82 1.92
C GLY A 169 -21.87 -9.52 2.56
N ASN A 170 -21.29 -8.39 2.14
CA ASN A 170 -21.77 -7.05 2.48
C ASN A 170 -21.69 -6.70 3.97
N ALA A 171 -20.64 -7.16 4.67
CA ALA A 171 -20.35 -6.63 5.98
C ALA A 171 -19.84 -5.17 5.86
N VAL A 172 -20.12 -4.36 6.89
CA VAL A 172 -19.79 -2.93 6.89
C VAL A 172 -18.89 -2.59 8.07
N LEU A 173 -17.72 -2.02 7.81
CA LEU A 173 -16.86 -1.45 8.84
C LEU A 173 -17.01 0.07 8.79
N HIS A 174 -17.43 0.66 9.91
CA HIS A 174 -17.56 2.11 10.07
C HIS A 174 -16.38 2.64 10.88
N PHE A 175 -15.75 3.71 10.42
CA PHE A 175 -14.59 4.33 11.04
C PHE A 175 -14.88 5.80 11.32
N ASP A 176 -14.80 6.18 12.57
CA ASP A 176 -14.95 7.56 13.04
C ASP A 176 -13.69 7.98 13.79
N PRO A 177 -12.63 8.42 13.08
CA PRO A 177 -11.36 8.76 13.71
C PRO A 177 -11.40 10.06 14.51
N ASP A 178 -12.44 10.89 14.41
CA ASP A 178 -12.59 12.19 15.10
C ASP A 178 -11.31 13.07 15.08
N GLY A 179 -10.60 13.09 13.94
CA GLY A 179 -9.34 13.83 13.77
C GLY A 179 -8.07 13.09 14.19
N GLY A 180 -8.18 12.00 14.96
CA GLY A 180 -7.08 11.12 15.36
C GLY A 180 -6.86 9.93 14.41
N PHE A 181 -6.32 8.83 14.97
CA PHE A 181 -6.06 7.59 14.24
C PHE A 181 -6.83 6.40 14.85
N ILE A 182 -7.27 5.51 13.97
CA ILE A 182 -7.79 4.19 14.32
C ILE A 182 -6.73 3.18 13.93
N GLU A 183 -6.02 2.64 14.92
CA GLU A 183 -4.99 1.64 14.71
C GLU A 183 -5.54 0.24 14.97
N LEU A 184 -5.63 -0.58 13.93
CA LEU A 184 -6.12 -1.95 13.99
C LEU A 184 -4.97 -2.93 13.76
N ASN A 185 -4.53 -3.56 14.85
CA ASN A 185 -3.32 -4.37 14.89
C ASN A 185 -3.70 -5.84 15.05
N THR A 186 -3.19 -6.71 14.19
CA THR A 186 -3.56 -8.13 14.20
C THR A 186 -2.33 -9.02 14.27
N GLN A 187 -2.34 -10.03 15.14
CA GLN A 187 -1.18 -10.89 15.33
C GLN A 187 -1.09 -12.03 14.29
N ASN A 188 -2.20 -12.68 13.96
CA ASN A 188 -2.20 -13.93 13.19
C ASN A 188 -2.85 -13.84 11.79
N GLU A 189 -4.15 -13.55 11.71
CA GLU A 189 -4.89 -13.52 10.44
C GLU A 189 -5.65 -12.20 10.31
N LEU A 190 -5.40 -11.47 9.22
CA LEU A 190 -6.18 -10.32 8.80
C LEU A 190 -6.79 -10.61 7.44
N ARG A 191 -8.13 -10.60 7.34
CA ARG A 191 -8.83 -10.97 6.11
C ARG A 191 -10.11 -10.17 5.91
N PHE A 192 -10.30 -9.70 4.68
CA PHE A 192 -11.54 -9.09 4.23
C PHE A 192 -12.12 -9.86 3.05
N GLY A 193 -13.30 -10.45 3.25
CA GLY A 193 -14.06 -11.13 2.21
C GLY A 193 -14.58 -10.19 1.12
N ASP A 194 -15.31 -10.75 0.17
CA ASP A 194 -15.78 -10.02 -1.01
C ASP A 194 -17.00 -9.15 -0.69
N ARG A 195 -17.13 -8.05 -1.44
CA ARG A 195 -18.25 -7.08 -1.37
C ARG A 195 -18.43 -6.44 0.00
N ASN A 196 -17.36 -6.28 0.77
CA ASN A 196 -17.44 -5.58 2.05
C ASN A 196 -17.31 -4.07 1.83
N SER A 197 -17.81 -3.28 2.77
CA SER A 197 -17.79 -1.82 2.70
C SER A 197 -17.00 -1.24 3.87
N PHE A 198 -16.09 -0.31 3.57
CA PHE A 198 -15.32 0.45 4.55
C PHE A 198 -15.81 1.90 4.48
N VAL A 199 -16.51 2.35 5.50
CA VAL A 199 -17.17 3.65 5.54
C VAL A 199 -16.42 4.56 6.50
N LEU A 200 -15.83 5.63 5.98
CA LEU A 200 -15.25 6.70 6.78
C LEU A 200 -16.34 7.72 7.15
N ALA A 201 -16.29 8.23 8.38
CA ALA A 201 -17.18 9.29 8.84
C ALA A 201 -16.75 10.66 8.27
N GLY A 202 -17.71 11.45 7.81
CA GLY A 202 -17.50 12.83 7.35
C GLY A 202 -16.40 12.95 6.30
N ASP A 203 -15.47 13.88 6.53
CA ASP A 203 -14.33 14.18 5.66
C ASP A 203 -13.03 13.51 6.13
N ALA A 204 -13.12 12.42 6.92
CA ALA A 204 -11.95 11.71 7.42
C ALA A 204 -11.06 11.21 6.28
N ASP A 205 -9.74 11.31 6.48
CA ASP A 205 -8.74 10.85 5.53
C ASP A 205 -8.57 9.32 5.64
N PRO A 206 -8.58 8.56 4.53
CA PRO A 206 -8.28 7.13 4.55
C PRO A 206 -6.99 6.75 5.29
N VAL A 207 -5.97 7.63 5.37
CA VAL A 207 -4.72 7.32 6.11
C VAL A 207 -4.91 7.25 7.63
N GLN A 208 -6.00 7.81 8.16
CA GLN A 208 -6.33 7.74 9.58
C GLN A 208 -6.73 6.33 10.04
N VAL A 209 -7.06 5.43 9.11
CA VAL A 209 -7.38 4.03 9.40
C VAL A 209 -6.17 3.16 9.07
N GLN A 210 -5.44 2.74 10.10
CA GLN A 210 -4.20 1.99 9.95
C GLN A 210 -4.38 0.52 10.34
N TRP A 211 -4.25 -0.36 9.36
CA TRP A 211 -4.22 -1.81 9.56
C TRP A 211 -2.78 -2.30 9.60
N TYR A 212 -2.41 -2.96 10.70
CA TYR A 212 -1.14 -3.67 10.79
C TYR A 212 -1.39 -5.16 11.03
N THR A 213 -0.56 -6.02 10.44
CA THR A 213 -0.57 -7.44 10.80
C THR A 213 0.80 -8.12 10.82
N ASN A 214 1.00 -9.01 11.80
CA ASN A 214 2.12 -9.95 11.87
C ASN A 214 1.85 -11.26 11.10
N ALA A 215 0.71 -11.36 10.42
CA ALA A 215 0.36 -12.52 9.60
C ALA A 215 1.49 -12.91 8.64
N THR A 216 1.63 -14.21 8.41
CA THR A 216 2.49 -14.78 7.36
C THR A 216 1.66 -15.31 6.19
N SER A 217 0.36 -15.53 6.39
CA SER A 217 -0.62 -15.85 5.35
C SER A 217 -1.02 -14.59 4.58
N GLN A 218 -1.60 -14.78 3.39
CA GLN A 218 -2.07 -13.68 2.56
C GLN A 218 -3.12 -12.81 3.29
N VAL A 219 -2.92 -11.50 3.28
CA VAL A 219 -3.91 -10.49 3.66
C VAL A 219 -4.76 -10.18 2.44
N LYS A 220 -6.00 -10.65 2.45
CA LYS A 220 -6.93 -10.50 1.33
C LYS A 220 -7.81 -9.25 1.50
N VAL A 221 -7.89 -8.44 0.45
CA VAL A 221 -9.00 -7.50 0.20
C VAL A 221 -9.85 -8.09 -0.93
N GLY A 222 -11.04 -8.59 -0.59
CA GLY A 222 -11.90 -9.34 -1.52
C GLY A 222 -12.50 -8.49 -2.64
N THR A 223 -12.92 -9.16 -3.71
CA THR A 223 -13.44 -8.56 -4.95
C THR A 223 -14.60 -7.61 -4.68
N ASP A 224 -14.77 -6.61 -5.56
CA ASP A 224 -15.92 -5.67 -5.53
C ASP A 224 -16.00 -4.88 -4.21
N THR A 225 -14.85 -4.55 -3.61
CA THR A 225 -14.72 -3.83 -2.33
C THR A 225 -14.19 -2.42 -2.55
N THR A 226 -14.74 -1.45 -1.82
CA THR A 226 -14.08 -0.15 -1.60
C THR A 226 -13.38 -0.22 -0.25
N PHE A 227 -12.06 -0.25 -0.26
CA PHE A 227 -11.22 -0.28 0.92
C PHE A 227 -10.70 1.13 1.21
N ASN A 228 -10.88 1.59 2.45
CA ASN A 228 -10.33 2.84 2.96
C ASN A 228 -9.37 2.50 4.10
N GLY A 229 -8.09 2.85 3.95
CA GLY A 229 -7.09 2.56 4.97
C GLY A 229 -5.69 2.36 4.44
N VAL A 230 -4.75 2.23 5.37
CA VAL A 230 -3.38 1.79 5.11
C VAL A 230 -3.21 0.35 5.60
N ILE A 231 -2.69 -0.55 4.78
CA ILE A 231 -2.34 -1.92 5.20
C ILE A 231 -0.83 -2.05 5.31
N THR A 232 -0.35 -2.51 6.47
CA THR A 232 1.06 -2.86 6.72
C THR A 232 1.17 -4.31 7.15
N ALA A 233 1.75 -5.16 6.29
CA ALA A 233 1.87 -6.59 6.51
C ALA A 233 3.31 -7.08 6.21
N PRO A 234 4.30 -6.82 7.08
CA PRO A 234 5.71 -7.02 6.79
C PRO A 234 6.05 -8.46 6.35
N ASN A 235 5.34 -9.45 6.88
CA ASN A 235 5.63 -10.87 6.66
C ASN A 235 4.69 -11.55 5.65
N ALA A 236 3.68 -10.84 5.13
CA ALA A 236 2.60 -11.40 4.34
C ALA A 236 2.46 -10.72 2.97
N GLN A 237 1.84 -11.44 2.03
CA GLN A 237 1.35 -10.84 0.81
C GLN A 237 0.09 -10.05 1.09
N VAL A 238 0.03 -8.79 0.65
CA VAL A 238 -1.22 -8.04 0.52
C VAL A 238 -1.76 -8.30 -0.88
N TYR A 239 -2.94 -8.91 -0.97
CA TYR A 239 -3.59 -9.22 -2.24
C TYR A 239 -4.93 -8.49 -2.33
N VAL A 240 -4.99 -7.49 -3.20
CA VAL A 240 -6.22 -6.78 -3.57
C VAL A 240 -6.81 -7.47 -4.79
N PHE A 241 -7.97 -8.10 -4.62
CA PHE A 241 -8.66 -8.79 -5.71
C PHE A 241 -9.27 -7.83 -6.73
N SER A 242 -9.79 -8.37 -7.83
CA SER A 242 -10.25 -7.58 -8.97
C SER A 242 -11.39 -6.63 -8.62
N ARG A 243 -11.54 -5.57 -9.43
CA ARG A 243 -12.63 -4.59 -9.33
C ARG A 243 -12.74 -3.92 -7.96
N CYS A 244 -11.62 -3.80 -7.24
CA CYS A 244 -11.59 -3.06 -5.98
C CYS A 244 -11.27 -1.58 -6.23
N THR A 245 -11.73 -0.73 -5.32
CA THR A 245 -11.20 0.63 -5.16
C THR A 245 -10.48 0.68 -3.83
N VAL A 246 -9.19 1.01 -3.84
CA VAL A 246 -8.38 1.19 -2.63
C VAL A 246 -8.08 2.67 -2.49
N ASN A 247 -8.42 3.26 -1.36
CA ASN A 247 -8.01 4.61 -0.97
C ASN A 247 -7.08 4.49 0.24
N GLY A 248 -5.81 4.81 0.05
CA GLY A 248 -4.78 4.74 1.10
C GLY A 248 -3.46 4.17 0.58
N ALA A 249 -2.80 3.34 1.38
CA ALA A 249 -1.50 2.77 1.05
C ALA A 249 -1.38 1.27 1.37
N LEU A 250 -0.51 0.58 0.64
CA LEU A 250 -0.33 -0.88 0.74
C LEU A 250 1.16 -1.22 0.93
N TYR A 251 1.48 -1.80 2.08
CA TYR A 251 2.81 -2.24 2.44
C TYR A 251 2.79 -3.72 2.79
N GLY A 252 3.63 -4.52 2.12
CA GLY A 252 3.66 -5.97 2.35
C GLY A 252 5.01 -6.62 2.10
N LYS A 253 5.15 -7.90 2.44
CA LYS A 253 6.25 -8.71 1.90
C LYS A 253 6.19 -8.71 0.37
N SER A 254 5.00 -8.93 -0.17
CA SER A 254 4.63 -8.69 -1.56
C SER A 254 3.29 -7.97 -1.63
N VAL A 255 3.05 -7.18 -2.67
CA VAL A 255 1.78 -6.48 -2.88
C VAL A 255 1.26 -6.73 -4.28
N TRP A 256 0.08 -7.33 -4.39
CA TRP A 256 -0.54 -7.66 -5.66
C TRP A 256 -1.89 -6.93 -5.76
N VAL A 257 -2.08 -6.19 -6.85
CA VAL A 257 -3.34 -5.51 -7.16
C VAL A 257 -3.88 -6.13 -8.43
N ASP A 258 -5.01 -6.81 -8.32
CA ASP A 258 -5.59 -7.55 -9.42
C ASP A 258 -6.39 -6.65 -10.37
N THR A 259 -6.69 -7.23 -11.51
CA THR A 259 -7.22 -6.61 -12.71
C THR A 259 -8.45 -5.73 -12.47
N ASP A 260 -8.57 -4.66 -13.26
CA ASP A 260 -9.70 -3.73 -13.26
C ASP A 260 -9.91 -3.00 -11.90
N SER A 261 -8.90 -2.98 -11.04
CA SER A 261 -8.92 -2.23 -9.78
C SER A 261 -8.40 -0.81 -9.93
N LYS A 262 -8.80 0.05 -8.99
CA LYS A 262 -8.31 1.42 -8.86
C LYS A 262 -7.62 1.58 -7.52
N VAL A 263 -6.45 2.19 -7.50
CA VAL A 263 -5.74 2.53 -6.28
C VAL A 263 -5.49 4.04 -6.27
N ASN A 264 -6.12 4.70 -5.30
CA ASN A 264 -5.92 6.10 -5.00
C ASN A 264 -4.93 6.19 -3.86
N LEU A 265 -3.67 6.53 -4.21
CA LEU A 265 -2.58 6.52 -3.27
C LEU A 265 -2.61 7.76 -2.40
N TYR A 266 -2.43 7.54 -1.11
CA TYR A 266 -2.18 8.57 -0.12
C TYR A 266 -0.85 8.20 0.54
N PRO A 267 0.27 8.87 0.20
CA PRO A 267 1.52 8.61 0.88
C PRO A 267 1.34 8.88 2.38
N ASN A 268 1.79 7.96 3.22
CA ASN A 268 1.68 8.08 4.66
C ASN A 268 2.72 9.07 5.24
N CYS A 269 3.47 9.80 4.38
CA CYS A 269 4.39 10.89 4.75
C CYS A 269 3.62 12.21 4.91
N THR A 270 2.40 12.19 5.45
CA THR A 270 1.91 13.40 6.09
C THR A 270 2.79 13.61 7.31
N ALA A 271 3.57 14.69 7.28
CA ALA A 271 4.08 15.33 8.49
C ALA A 271 2.87 15.69 9.36
N TYR A 272 2.38 14.74 10.14
CA TYR A 272 1.37 14.91 11.19
C TYR A 272 1.74 13.99 12.35
N ASN A 273 2.94 14.23 12.89
CA ASN A 273 3.25 14.12 14.31
C ASN A 273 4.66 14.70 14.58
N SER A 274 4.76 16.03 14.65
CA SER A 274 5.76 16.73 15.48
C SER A 274 5.54 18.25 15.61
N ASP A 275 4.31 18.74 15.53
CA ASP A 275 3.95 19.90 16.37
C ASP A 275 3.52 19.34 17.75
N ILE A 276 4.49 18.68 18.39
CA ILE A 276 4.54 18.47 19.83
C ILE A 276 5.62 19.44 20.31
N ASP A 277 5.15 20.48 20.99
CA ASP A 277 5.85 21.48 21.80
C ASP A 277 6.58 22.62 21.05
N ASP A 278 5.87 23.75 20.90
CA ASP A 278 6.33 25.08 21.30
C ASP A 278 5.30 25.72 22.25
#